data_AF-A0A836GU01-F1
#
_entry.id   AF-A0A836GU01-F1
#
_cell.length_a   1.000
_cell.length_b   1.000
_cell.length_c   1.000
_cell.angle_alpha   90.00
_cell.angle_beta   90.00
_cell.angle_gamma   90.00
#
_symmetry.space_group_name_H-M   'P 1'
#
loop_
_entity.id
_entity.type
_entity.pdbx_description
1 polymer ?
#
loop_
_entity_poly.entity_id
_entity_poly.type
_entity_poly.pdbx_seq_one_letter_code
_entity_poly.pdbx_strand_id
1 'polypeptide(L)'
;MAPKQKATAKMSPSEEVAHDRAEELATASVVATAEVAAEGAATAPTAEPTAPVPVSGSTTEMYSQLQVILSRDGSLVNQYLPQILELVQAAESVETPILMRVRFLEFVGQHVAAVRDNNALRKVVTSLVKIVGGADNTPQLLTAAVQAFAGLGPVSVVDKNWEYLAREGADVLMQVMVDHDAFPESVRQAASKSLDSLTSSAFRSVLAKLLHWLSLDREEDDEEQVRKERHMALARLTRLVMAPSQRKHWSEETQLFAEPLLQRVLSTVDVREFSQLVRVTAHLPINHDKGNLPLLEWYVKTHRLNDDRHIEAVAIIGRFVGSSVVYDLYSALEAAGITSRDIDASNERSVDTAKVVLLASRIATPEAAEKLYPYVFRQVTSMMSDMRATLTTANLITVEAFLFAAVALARKRSSEALQQLNDASFNARATSAAKAAVDVHHQVVFAVKKAAQTKEADAACANAVASLNNIKVITEAFAAKRLPLGEVKESWAGGPNSIPVAKRDREAPRGAMPPPPGLQPTAEGAAKRSNSQHAPDRKRPRNDQNSHQSARRSRRGGRR
;
A
#
# COMPACT_ATOMS: atom_id res chain seq x y z
N MET A 1 -9.02 58.32 14.72
CA MET A 1 -10.29 59.08 14.88
C MET A 1 -11.24 58.65 13.76
N ALA A 2 -12.55 58.72 13.97
CA ALA A 2 -13.56 58.61 12.90
C ALA A 2 -14.10 60.02 12.56
N PRO A 3 -14.85 60.18 11.45
CA PRO A 3 -16.30 60.00 11.54
C PRO A 3 -16.94 59.24 10.37
N LYS A 4 -18.25 58.98 10.47
CA LYS A 4 -19.11 58.33 9.46
C LYS A 4 -20.00 59.37 8.76
N GLN A 5 -20.46 59.06 7.55
CA GLN A 5 -21.80 59.48 7.08
C GLN A 5 -22.51 58.30 6.39
N LYS A 6 -23.83 58.42 6.18
CA LYS A 6 -24.73 57.29 5.91
C LYS A 6 -26.05 57.78 5.30
N ALA A 7 -26.28 57.47 4.02
CA ALA A 7 -27.53 57.72 3.30
C ALA A 7 -27.92 56.50 2.44
N THR A 8 -29.20 56.37 2.05
CA THR A 8 -29.79 55.07 1.69
C THR A 8 -31.03 55.13 0.79
N ALA A 9 -31.08 54.33 -0.28
CA ALA A 9 -32.32 53.91 -0.97
C ALA A 9 -32.15 52.42 -1.37
N LYS A 10 -32.94 51.46 -0.87
CA LYS A 10 -34.39 51.16 -1.08
C LYS A 10 -34.66 50.77 -2.56
N MET A 11 -35.15 49.57 -2.91
CA MET A 11 -36.19 48.76 -2.25
C MET A 11 -36.01 47.23 -2.41
N SER A 12 -36.58 46.47 -1.46
CA SER A 12 -36.87 45.02 -1.52
C SER A 12 -38.42 44.83 -1.69
N PRO A 13 -39.04 43.61 -1.72
CA PRO A 13 -38.97 42.60 -0.64
C PRO A 13 -39.13 41.10 -1.02
N SER A 14 -38.95 40.25 0.02
CA SER A 14 -39.51 38.89 0.21
C SER A 14 -38.98 37.74 -0.68
N GLU A 15 -38.81 36.51 -0.20
CA GLU A 15 -39.01 35.88 1.13
C GLU A 15 -37.62 35.30 1.58
N GLU A 16 -37.14 35.26 2.84
CA GLU A 16 -37.71 34.79 4.12
C GLU A 16 -38.15 33.30 4.07
N VAL A 17 -37.84 32.42 5.02
CA VAL A 17 -37.48 32.55 6.46
C VAL A 17 -36.27 31.66 6.82
N ALA A 18 -35.59 31.93 7.96
CA ALA A 18 -34.49 31.12 8.52
C ALA A 18 -34.92 30.38 9.81
N HIS A 19 -34.00 29.66 10.46
CA HIS A 19 -34.21 28.85 11.69
C HIS A 19 -35.03 27.54 11.49
N ASP A 20 -34.92 26.49 12.34
CA ASP A 20 -34.09 26.35 13.56
C ASP A 20 -33.56 24.92 13.82
N ARG A 21 -32.96 24.72 15.00
CA ARG A 21 -32.25 23.50 15.45
C ARG A 21 -33.07 22.64 16.44
N ALA A 22 -33.60 21.52 15.96
CA ALA A 22 -34.10 20.34 16.73
C ALA A 22 -33.88 19.08 15.87
N GLU A 23 -33.69 17.83 16.34
CA GLU A 23 -34.20 17.07 17.50
C GLU A 23 -35.69 16.67 17.46
N GLU A 24 -36.05 15.78 16.53
CA GLU A 24 -37.10 14.74 16.66
C GLU A 24 -36.62 13.51 15.84
N LEU A 25 -36.57 12.25 16.32
CA LEU A 25 -37.59 11.39 16.92
C LEU A 25 -38.76 10.99 15.99
N ALA A 26 -38.42 10.29 14.90
CA ALA A 26 -39.41 9.57 14.07
C ALA A 26 -39.61 8.12 14.55
N THR A 27 -40.52 7.90 15.50
CA THR A 27 -40.95 6.55 15.91
C THR A 27 -41.90 5.93 14.89
N ALA A 28 -41.52 4.81 14.28
CA ALA A 28 -42.41 4.02 13.41
C ALA A 28 -42.87 2.73 14.12
N SER A 29 -44.08 2.76 14.68
CA SER A 29 -44.72 1.58 15.27
C SER A 29 -45.73 0.97 14.29
N VAL A 30 -45.51 -0.27 13.88
CA VAL A 30 -46.55 -1.14 13.29
C VAL A 30 -46.38 -2.54 13.85
N VAL A 31 -47.44 -3.06 14.48
CA VAL A 31 -47.52 -4.44 14.97
C VAL A 31 -48.13 -5.33 13.88
N ALA A 32 -47.52 -6.48 13.63
CA ALA A 32 -48.14 -7.59 12.91
C ALA A 32 -47.68 -8.93 13.53
N THR A 33 -48.64 -9.79 13.89
CA THR A 33 -48.43 -11.03 14.65
C THR A 33 -48.22 -12.25 13.76
N ALA A 34 -47.38 -13.19 14.19
CA ALA A 34 -47.22 -14.51 13.58
C ALA A 34 -46.93 -15.61 14.62
N GLU A 35 -48.00 -16.06 15.27
CA GLU A 35 -48.16 -17.42 15.82
C GLU A 35 -48.14 -18.47 14.67
N VAL A 36 -47.81 -19.76 14.80
CA VAL A 36 -47.36 -20.65 15.90
C VAL A 36 -46.33 -21.64 15.30
N ALA A 37 -45.33 -22.11 16.07
CA ALA A 37 -44.76 -23.48 15.96
C ALA A 37 -43.71 -23.75 17.06
N ALA A 38 -44.14 -24.16 18.25
CA ALA A 38 -43.24 -24.72 19.27
C ALA A 38 -43.52 -26.22 19.43
N GLU A 39 -42.55 -27.07 19.06
CA GLU A 39 -42.61 -28.51 19.30
C GLU A 39 -41.49 -28.92 20.28
N GLY A 40 -41.80 -29.81 21.21
CA GLY A 40 -41.15 -29.82 22.52
C GLY A 40 -39.77 -30.47 22.59
N ALA A 41 -38.81 -29.76 23.17
CA ALA A 41 -37.66 -30.34 23.86
C ALA A 41 -37.80 -30.05 25.37
N ALA A 42 -37.58 -31.07 26.21
CA ALA A 42 -37.90 -30.98 27.64
C ALA A 42 -37.05 -29.93 28.37
N THR A 43 -37.71 -28.92 28.94
CA THR A 43 -37.08 -27.96 29.85
C THR A 43 -36.72 -28.64 31.17
N ALA A 44 -35.41 -28.90 31.37
CA ALA A 44 -34.87 -28.95 32.72
C ALA A 44 -35.20 -27.61 33.43
N PRO A 45 -35.45 -27.60 34.75
CA PRO A 45 -35.82 -26.38 35.45
C PRO A 45 -34.69 -25.35 35.33
N THR A 46 -34.95 -24.26 34.62
CA THR A 46 -34.14 -23.04 34.73
C THR A 46 -34.19 -22.60 36.19
N ALA A 47 -33.04 -22.68 36.86
CA ALA A 47 -32.90 -22.12 38.19
C ALA A 47 -33.28 -20.62 38.15
N GLU A 48 -33.90 -20.14 39.22
CA GLU A 48 -34.13 -18.71 39.42
C GLU A 48 -32.81 -17.95 39.29
N PRO A 49 -32.82 -16.68 38.84
CA PRO A 49 -31.59 -15.88 38.77
C PRO A 49 -31.04 -15.67 40.19
N THR A 50 -30.08 -16.52 40.57
CA THR A 50 -29.45 -16.51 41.88
C THR A 50 -28.95 -15.11 42.18
N ALA A 51 -29.42 -14.51 43.28
CA ALA A 51 -29.01 -13.18 43.67
C ALA A 51 -27.47 -13.09 43.71
N PRO A 52 -26.86 -12.02 43.16
CA PRO A 52 -25.41 -11.93 43.04
C PRO A 52 -24.74 -12.09 44.40
N VAL A 53 -23.75 -12.98 44.45
CA VAL A 53 -23.03 -13.29 45.69
C VAL A 53 -22.35 -12.01 46.18
N PRO A 54 -22.63 -11.52 47.40
CA PRO A 54 -22.16 -10.21 47.84
C PRO A 54 -20.63 -10.18 47.95
N VAL A 55 -19.99 -9.48 47.02
CA VAL A 55 -18.54 -9.28 46.98
C VAL A 55 -18.18 -8.08 47.86
N SER A 56 -17.32 -8.31 48.86
CA SER A 56 -16.85 -7.28 49.81
C SER A 56 -15.55 -7.68 50.50
N GLY A 57 -14.85 -6.71 51.09
CA GLY A 57 -13.54 -6.86 51.73
C GLY A 57 -12.53 -5.86 51.18
N SER A 58 -11.25 -6.10 51.43
CA SER A 58 -10.16 -5.38 50.75
C SER A 58 -10.15 -5.67 49.24
N THR A 59 -9.45 -4.84 48.46
CA THR A 59 -9.32 -5.00 47.00
C THR A 59 -8.71 -6.35 46.60
N THR A 60 -7.81 -6.92 47.42
CA THR A 60 -7.25 -8.27 47.23
C THR A 60 -8.30 -9.36 47.45
N GLU A 61 -9.14 -9.24 48.48
CA GLU A 61 -10.21 -10.20 48.78
C GLU A 61 -11.29 -10.13 47.70
N MET A 62 -11.74 -8.91 47.37
CA MET A 62 -12.65 -8.60 46.25
C MET A 62 -12.15 -9.21 44.93
N TYR A 63 -10.88 -9.02 44.57
CA TYR A 63 -10.26 -9.65 43.41
C TYR A 63 -10.37 -11.17 43.44
N SER A 64 -10.03 -11.81 44.56
CA SER A 64 -10.08 -13.29 44.66
C SER A 64 -11.51 -13.85 44.59
N GLN A 65 -12.49 -13.16 45.18
CA GLN A 65 -13.91 -13.49 45.08
C GLN A 65 -14.38 -13.36 43.62
N LEU A 66 -14.13 -12.21 42.98
CA LEU A 66 -14.49 -11.97 41.58
C LEU A 66 -13.81 -12.95 40.61
N GLN A 67 -12.54 -13.29 40.84
CA GLN A 67 -11.83 -14.28 40.03
C GLN A 67 -12.53 -15.64 40.09
N VAL A 68 -12.97 -16.09 41.26
CA VAL A 68 -13.71 -17.36 41.41
C VAL A 68 -15.09 -17.30 40.77
N ILE A 69 -15.80 -16.18 40.86
CA ILE A 69 -17.14 -16.01 40.28
C ILE A 69 -17.07 -15.94 38.75
N LEU A 70 -16.29 -15.02 38.19
CA LEU A 70 -16.24 -14.76 36.76
C LEU A 70 -15.45 -15.82 35.96
N SER A 71 -14.62 -16.65 36.61
CA SER A 71 -14.07 -17.87 36.00
C SER A 71 -15.06 -19.02 35.90
N ARG A 72 -16.20 -18.96 36.63
CA ARG A 72 -17.30 -19.94 36.53
C ARG A 72 -18.37 -19.47 35.56
N ASP A 73 -18.75 -18.19 35.63
CA ASP A 73 -19.67 -17.56 34.68
C ASP A 73 -19.25 -16.10 34.39
N GLY A 74 -18.67 -15.91 33.21
CA GLY A 74 -18.25 -14.59 32.72
C GLY A 74 -19.40 -13.70 32.25
N SER A 75 -20.63 -14.19 32.14
CA SER A 75 -21.80 -13.35 31.80
C SER A 75 -22.16 -12.38 32.94
N LEU A 76 -21.85 -12.78 34.18
CA LEU A 76 -22.14 -12.02 35.39
C LEU A 76 -21.29 -10.75 35.55
N VAL A 77 -20.32 -10.48 34.66
CA VAL A 77 -19.49 -9.25 34.62
C VAL A 77 -20.30 -7.98 34.87
N ASN A 78 -21.48 -7.88 34.26
CA ASN A 78 -22.32 -6.69 34.34
C ASN A 78 -23.01 -6.50 35.70
N GLN A 79 -23.08 -7.55 36.54
CA GLN A 79 -23.61 -7.49 37.91
C GLN A 79 -22.58 -6.96 38.92
N TYR A 80 -21.28 -7.08 38.61
CA TYR A 80 -20.17 -6.72 39.50
C TYR A 80 -19.35 -5.51 39.00
N LEU A 81 -19.94 -4.68 38.13
CA LEU A 81 -19.27 -3.49 37.59
C LEU A 81 -18.72 -2.51 38.65
N PRO A 82 -19.39 -2.24 39.79
CA PRO A 82 -18.83 -1.39 40.84
C PRO A 82 -17.50 -1.94 41.36
N GLN A 83 -17.44 -3.23 41.69
CA GLN A 83 -16.25 -3.88 42.21
C GLN A 83 -15.14 -3.99 41.14
N ILE A 84 -15.49 -4.23 39.87
CA ILE A 84 -14.53 -4.18 38.76
C ILE A 84 -13.92 -2.78 38.61
N LEU A 85 -14.71 -1.71 38.78
CA LEU A 85 -14.22 -0.34 38.75
C LEU A 85 -13.34 0.01 39.97
N GLU A 86 -13.65 -0.51 41.16
CA GLU A 86 -12.80 -0.38 42.34
C GLU A 86 -11.43 -1.07 42.14
N LEU A 87 -11.38 -2.27 41.55
CA LEU A 87 -10.12 -2.92 41.18
C LEU A 87 -9.29 -2.09 40.19
N VAL A 88 -9.95 -1.42 39.24
CA VAL A 88 -9.27 -0.53 38.28
C VAL A 88 -8.72 0.72 38.96
N GLN A 89 -9.48 1.35 39.87
CA GLN A 89 -8.99 2.50 40.65
C GLN A 89 -7.85 2.10 41.60
N ALA A 90 -7.93 0.90 42.20
CA ALA A 90 -6.85 0.33 42.98
C ALA A 90 -5.59 0.04 42.12
N ALA A 91 -5.75 -0.23 40.82
CA ALA A 91 -4.63 -0.36 39.90
C ALA A 91 -3.98 0.99 39.53
N GLU A 92 -4.72 2.10 39.55
CA GLU A 92 -4.14 3.45 39.43
C GLU A 92 -3.20 3.74 40.61
N SER A 93 -3.65 3.50 41.85
CA SER A 93 -2.95 3.93 43.07
C SER A 93 -1.55 3.33 43.24
N VAL A 94 -0.58 4.20 43.55
CA VAL A 94 0.82 3.85 43.85
C VAL A 94 0.94 3.12 45.20
N GLU A 95 -0.05 3.26 46.09
CA GLU A 95 -0.09 2.58 47.40
C GLU A 95 -0.38 1.08 47.27
N THR A 96 -1.06 0.67 46.19
CA THR A 96 -1.34 -0.74 45.92
C THR A 96 -0.06 -1.47 45.49
N PRO A 97 0.26 -2.65 46.05
CA PRO A 97 1.45 -3.41 45.63
C PRO A 97 1.47 -3.69 44.13
N ILE A 98 2.61 -3.45 43.47
CA ILE A 98 2.74 -3.51 42.00
C ILE A 98 2.26 -4.83 41.38
N LEU A 99 2.47 -5.96 42.08
CA LEU A 99 1.98 -7.27 41.66
C LEU A 99 0.44 -7.34 41.62
N MET A 100 -0.24 -6.72 42.60
CA MET A 100 -1.70 -6.65 42.63
C MET A 100 -2.24 -5.73 41.56
N ARG A 101 -1.61 -4.56 41.34
CA ARG A 101 -1.96 -3.64 40.23
C ARG A 101 -1.91 -4.35 38.88
N VAL A 102 -0.85 -5.11 38.61
CA VAL A 102 -0.73 -5.96 37.41
C VAL A 102 -1.86 -7.00 37.34
N ARG A 103 -2.14 -7.76 38.42
CA ARG A 103 -3.22 -8.77 38.41
C ARG A 103 -4.61 -8.17 38.20
N PHE A 104 -4.88 -7.00 38.77
CA PHE A 104 -6.15 -6.30 38.58
C PHE A 104 -6.33 -5.91 37.10
N LEU A 105 -5.30 -5.36 36.45
CA LEU A 105 -5.35 -5.03 35.02
C LEU A 105 -5.45 -6.26 34.10
N GLU A 106 -4.72 -7.35 34.40
CA GLU A 106 -4.82 -8.60 33.65
C GLU A 106 -6.24 -9.19 33.72
N PHE A 107 -6.88 -9.14 34.88
CA PHE A 107 -8.24 -9.63 35.11
C PHE A 107 -9.29 -8.74 34.44
N VAL A 108 -9.17 -7.43 34.57
CA VAL A 108 -10.02 -6.46 33.87
C VAL A 108 -9.91 -6.65 32.35
N GLY A 109 -8.69 -6.80 31.81
CA GLY A 109 -8.47 -7.06 30.39
C GLY A 109 -9.12 -8.33 29.85
N GLN A 110 -9.28 -9.37 30.69
CA GLN A 110 -10.01 -10.60 30.33
C GLN A 110 -11.53 -10.38 30.24
N HIS A 111 -12.08 -9.46 31.03
CA HIS A 111 -13.53 -9.30 31.19
C HIS A 111 -14.14 -8.04 30.53
N VAL A 112 -13.34 -7.04 30.15
CA VAL A 112 -13.81 -5.80 29.47
C VAL A 112 -14.66 -6.09 28.23
N ALA A 113 -14.35 -7.14 27.46
CA ALA A 113 -15.12 -7.54 26.28
C ALA A 113 -16.59 -7.91 26.56
N ALA A 114 -16.93 -8.26 27.81
CA ALA A 114 -18.29 -8.59 28.25
C ALA A 114 -19.05 -7.41 28.89
N VAL A 115 -18.40 -6.26 29.14
CA VAL A 115 -19.02 -5.07 29.76
C VAL A 115 -20.00 -4.41 28.77
N ARG A 116 -21.17 -3.99 29.27
CA ARG A 116 -22.25 -3.34 28.49
C ARG A 116 -22.70 -2.00 29.07
N ASP A 117 -21.84 -1.33 29.84
CA ASP A 117 -22.04 0.02 30.38
C ASP A 117 -20.98 0.99 29.83
N ASN A 118 -21.41 1.98 29.05
CA ASN A 118 -20.56 3.02 28.45
C ASN A 118 -19.83 3.88 29.51
N ASN A 119 -20.46 4.18 30.64
CA ASN A 119 -19.85 4.96 31.72
C ASN A 119 -18.81 4.13 32.48
N ALA A 120 -19.04 2.84 32.68
CA ALA A 120 -18.02 1.93 33.20
C ALA A 120 -16.84 1.82 32.23
N LEU A 121 -17.09 1.60 30.94
CA LEU A 121 -16.06 1.52 29.89
C LEU A 121 -15.23 2.80 29.80
N ARG A 122 -15.85 3.99 29.85
CA ARG A 122 -15.16 5.28 29.93
C ARG A 122 -14.19 5.34 31.11
N LYS A 123 -14.66 4.99 32.32
CA LYS A 123 -13.82 4.95 33.52
C LYS A 123 -12.64 3.99 33.36
N VAL A 124 -12.86 2.79 32.83
CA VAL A 124 -11.79 1.82 32.54
C VAL A 124 -10.77 2.40 31.57
N VAL A 125 -11.20 2.96 30.43
CA VAL A 125 -10.31 3.56 29.43
C VAL A 125 -9.53 4.74 30.00
N THR A 126 -10.18 5.67 30.71
CA THR A 126 -9.49 6.78 31.39
C THR A 126 -8.43 6.31 32.38
N SER A 127 -8.72 5.23 33.12
CA SER A 127 -7.78 4.65 34.09
C SER A 127 -6.58 3.98 33.40
N LEU A 128 -6.82 3.24 32.31
CA LEU A 128 -5.75 2.66 31.48
C LEU A 128 -4.86 3.75 30.86
N VAL A 129 -5.45 4.85 30.37
CA VAL A 129 -4.71 6.01 29.85
C VAL A 129 -3.83 6.66 30.94
N LYS A 130 -4.37 6.92 32.13
CA LYS A 130 -3.60 7.44 33.28
C LYS A 130 -2.44 6.53 33.69
N ILE A 131 -2.61 5.21 33.61
CA ILE A 131 -1.56 4.25 33.97
C ILE A 131 -0.47 4.21 32.88
N VAL A 132 -0.86 4.30 31.60
CA VAL A 132 0.10 4.33 30.47
C VAL A 132 0.87 5.65 30.38
N GLY A 133 0.22 6.78 30.63
CA GLY A 133 0.83 8.12 30.65
C GLY A 133 1.24 8.60 32.06
N GLY A 134 1.34 7.68 33.03
CA GLY A 134 1.68 8.00 34.41
C GLY A 134 3.19 8.07 34.65
N ALA A 135 3.59 8.44 35.87
CA ALA A 135 5.01 8.47 36.27
C ALA A 135 5.59 7.08 36.58
N ASP A 136 4.78 6.03 36.60
CA ASP A 136 5.20 4.65 36.91
C ASP A 136 5.52 3.86 35.64
N ASN A 137 6.76 3.98 35.18
CA ASN A 137 7.26 3.32 33.98
C ASN A 137 7.55 1.80 34.15
N THR A 138 6.95 1.14 35.16
CA THR A 138 7.16 -0.30 35.40
C THR A 138 6.69 -1.13 34.19
N PRO A 139 7.58 -1.85 33.48
CA PRO A 139 7.23 -2.45 32.18
C PRO A 139 6.11 -3.50 32.26
N GLN A 140 5.96 -4.20 33.38
CA GLN A 140 4.91 -5.19 33.61
C GLN A 140 3.53 -4.53 33.76
N LEU A 141 3.45 -3.41 34.48
CA LEU A 141 2.22 -2.63 34.67
C LEU A 141 1.76 -2.03 33.35
N LEU A 142 2.68 -1.34 32.65
CA LEU A 142 2.44 -0.80 31.31
C LEU A 142 1.99 -1.90 30.34
N THR A 143 2.66 -3.06 30.34
CA THR A 143 2.30 -4.22 29.50
C THR A 143 0.88 -4.72 29.77
N ALA A 144 0.46 -4.84 31.04
CA ALA A 144 -0.90 -5.23 31.38
C ALA A 144 -1.92 -4.16 30.95
N ALA A 145 -1.61 -2.88 31.13
CA ALA A 145 -2.46 -1.77 30.70
C ALA A 145 -2.67 -1.76 29.17
N VAL A 146 -1.60 -1.84 28.36
CA VAL A 146 -1.76 -1.92 26.89
C VAL A 146 -2.39 -3.23 26.41
N GLN A 147 -2.36 -4.31 27.19
CA GLN A 147 -3.10 -5.54 26.85
C GLN A 147 -4.61 -5.40 27.08
N ALA A 148 -5.05 -4.68 28.11
CA ALA A 148 -6.47 -4.49 28.40
C ALA A 148 -7.25 -3.74 27.27
N PHE A 149 -6.61 -2.82 26.55
CA PHE A 149 -7.23 -2.12 25.40
C PHE A 149 -7.70 -3.07 24.28
N ALA A 150 -7.10 -4.27 24.14
CA ALA A 150 -7.54 -5.25 23.15
C ALA A 150 -8.98 -5.76 23.42
N GLY A 151 -9.45 -5.71 24.67
CA GLY A 151 -10.81 -6.08 25.06
C GLY A 151 -11.90 -5.11 24.59
N LEU A 152 -11.54 -3.88 24.18
CA LEU A 152 -12.49 -2.86 23.74
C LEU A 152 -13.08 -3.14 22.35
N GLY A 153 -12.42 -3.97 21.54
CA GLY A 153 -12.82 -4.24 20.15
C GLY A 153 -14.23 -4.83 20.03
N PRO A 154 -14.52 -5.99 20.66
CA PRO A 154 -15.85 -6.60 20.65
C PRO A 154 -16.96 -5.68 21.18
N VAL A 155 -16.63 -4.79 22.13
CA VAL A 155 -17.56 -3.83 22.73
C VAL A 155 -17.93 -2.72 21.74
N SER A 156 -16.93 -2.21 21.02
CA SER A 156 -17.05 -1.07 20.08
C SER A 156 -17.85 -1.39 18.81
N VAL A 157 -18.26 -2.64 18.63
CA VAL A 157 -19.10 -3.12 17.51
C VAL A 157 -20.56 -3.37 17.95
N VAL A 158 -20.86 -3.37 19.26
CA VAL A 158 -22.24 -3.57 19.78
C VAL A 158 -23.13 -2.35 19.53
N ASP A 159 -22.57 -1.14 19.68
CA ASP A 159 -23.26 0.13 19.47
C ASP A 159 -22.31 1.13 18.79
N LYS A 160 -22.81 1.85 17.78
CA LYS A 160 -22.08 2.96 17.12
C LYS A 160 -21.70 4.06 18.13
N ASN A 161 -22.50 4.28 19.18
CA ASN A 161 -22.16 5.20 20.26
C ASN A 161 -20.89 4.80 21.03
N TRP A 162 -20.42 3.55 20.87
CA TRP A 162 -19.25 3.00 21.57
C TRP A 162 -18.04 2.81 20.64
N GLU A 163 -18.19 3.05 19.32
CA GLU A 163 -17.11 2.86 18.32
C GLU A 163 -15.83 3.66 18.66
N TYR A 164 -16.01 4.82 19.30
CA TYR A 164 -14.91 5.67 19.75
C TYR A 164 -13.96 4.97 20.75
N LEU A 165 -14.41 3.97 21.53
CA LEU A 165 -13.57 3.28 22.51
C LEU A 165 -12.43 2.51 21.84
N ALA A 166 -12.71 1.79 20.75
CA ALA A 166 -11.66 1.15 19.94
C ALA A 166 -10.83 2.16 19.15
N ARG A 167 -11.41 3.30 18.74
CA ARG A 167 -10.67 4.38 18.06
C ARG A 167 -9.61 5.01 18.97
N GLU A 168 -9.98 5.38 20.19
CA GLU A 168 -9.03 5.97 21.16
C GLU A 168 -8.13 4.91 21.79
N GLY A 169 -8.60 3.68 21.96
CA GLY A 169 -7.73 2.55 22.31
C GLY A 169 -6.65 2.28 21.26
N ALA A 170 -6.97 2.40 19.98
CA ALA A 170 -5.99 2.30 18.91
C ALA A 170 -4.97 3.45 18.93
N ASP A 171 -5.40 4.66 19.29
CA ASP A 171 -4.52 5.84 19.42
C ASP A 171 -3.43 5.63 20.46
N VAL A 172 -3.82 5.29 21.70
CA VAL A 172 -2.90 5.04 22.81
C VAL A 172 -1.92 3.90 22.47
N LEU A 173 -2.42 2.84 21.82
CA LEU A 173 -1.59 1.73 21.37
C LEU A 173 -0.57 2.13 20.30
N MET A 174 -0.94 3.04 19.38
CA MET A 174 -0.01 3.56 18.37
C MET A 174 0.99 4.55 18.95
N GLN A 175 0.59 5.40 19.90
CA GLN A 175 1.50 6.33 20.58
C GLN A 175 2.58 5.57 21.36
N VAL A 176 2.18 4.56 22.14
CA VAL A 176 3.11 3.67 22.85
C VAL A 176 4.07 2.92 21.90
N MET A 177 3.66 2.67 20.65
CA MET A 177 4.53 2.04 19.65
C MET A 177 5.51 3.01 18.97
N VAL A 178 5.21 4.32 18.95
CA VAL A 178 6.01 5.35 18.28
C VAL A 178 6.98 6.04 19.23
N ASP A 179 6.57 6.32 20.47
CA ASP A 179 7.45 6.90 21.46
C ASP A 179 8.50 5.86 21.90
N HIS A 180 9.69 6.00 21.32
CA HIS A 180 10.79 5.08 21.51
C HIS A 180 11.57 5.32 22.81
N ASP A 181 11.38 6.47 23.45
CA ASP A 181 12.18 6.96 24.57
C ASP A 181 11.42 6.81 25.91
N ALA A 182 10.10 6.99 25.92
CA ALA A 182 9.26 6.67 27.08
C ALA A 182 9.01 5.17 27.25
N PHE A 183 8.78 4.42 26.16
CA PHE A 183 8.32 3.03 26.25
C PHE A 183 9.37 1.99 25.85
N PRO A 184 9.73 1.03 26.74
CA PRO A 184 10.68 -0.02 26.42
C PRO A 184 10.10 -1.02 25.42
N GLU A 185 10.98 -1.64 24.63
CA GLU A 185 10.62 -2.52 23.51
C GLU A 185 9.63 -3.66 23.86
N SER A 186 9.66 -4.19 25.08
CA SER A 186 8.67 -5.19 25.55
C SER A 186 7.24 -4.64 25.61
N VAL A 187 7.06 -3.39 26.05
CA VAL A 187 5.77 -2.71 26.10
C VAL A 187 5.31 -2.35 24.68
N ARG A 188 6.21 -1.88 23.82
CA ARG A 188 5.91 -1.59 22.40
C ARG A 188 5.47 -2.86 21.64
N GLN A 189 6.11 -4.00 21.91
CA GLN A 189 5.71 -5.30 21.36
C GLN A 189 4.39 -5.82 21.95
N ALA A 190 4.04 -5.45 23.19
CA ALA A 190 2.72 -5.72 23.75
C ALA A 190 1.66 -4.87 23.04
N ALA A 191 1.86 -3.56 22.95
CA ALA A 191 0.97 -2.62 22.27
C ALA A 191 0.73 -3.02 20.80
N SER A 192 1.77 -3.44 20.07
CA SER A 192 1.64 -4.00 18.72
C SER A 192 0.67 -5.19 18.66
N LYS A 193 0.76 -6.13 19.60
CA LYS A 193 -0.10 -7.33 19.63
C LYS A 193 -1.53 -6.95 19.99
N SER A 194 -1.71 -6.03 20.94
CA SER A 194 -3.02 -5.48 21.29
C SER A 194 -3.66 -4.78 20.11
N LEU A 195 -2.90 -4.00 19.32
CA LEU A 195 -3.40 -3.32 18.12
C LEU A 195 -3.77 -4.33 17.02
N ASP A 196 -2.96 -5.37 16.80
CA ASP A 196 -3.28 -6.44 15.84
C ASP A 196 -4.54 -7.25 16.28
N SER A 197 -4.79 -7.43 17.59
CA SER A 197 -6.03 -8.02 18.15
C SER A 197 -7.25 -7.07 18.06
N LEU A 198 -7.05 -5.79 18.35
CA LEU A 198 -8.08 -4.74 18.26
C LEU A 198 -8.51 -4.54 16.80
N THR A 199 -7.56 -4.57 15.86
CA THR A 199 -7.81 -4.61 14.41
C THR A 199 -8.72 -5.78 14.03
N SER A 200 -8.46 -6.96 14.61
CA SER A 200 -9.17 -8.20 14.28
C SER A 200 -10.61 -8.23 14.83
N SER A 201 -11.01 -7.26 15.66
CA SER A 201 -12.32 -7.20 16.33
C SER A 201 -13.09 -5.89 16.08
N ALA A 202 -12.41 -4.75 15.93
CA ALA A 202 -12.97 -3.43 15.60
C ALA A 202 -12.23 -2.77 14.42
N PHE A 203 -12.16 -3.51 13.30
CA PHE A 203 -11.37 -3.15 12.11
C PHE A 203 -11.62 -1.72 11.60
N ARG A 204 -12.90 -1.30 11.51
CA ARG A 204 -13.32 0.02 11.02
C ARG A 204 -12.75 1.16 11.87
N SER A 205 -12.78 1.01 13.19
CA SER A 205 -12.37 2.02 14.16
C SER A 205 -10.85 2.21 14.17
N VAL A 206 -10.09 1.11 14.05
CA VAL A 206 -8.63 1.16 13.88
C VAL A 206 -8.26 1.77 12.53
N LEU A 207 -8.94 1.38 11.45
CA LEU A 207 -8.74 1.97 10.12
C LEU A 207 -9.03 3.48 10.10
N ALA A 208 -10.10 3.92 10.80
CA ALA A 208 -10.43 5.33 10.95
C ALA A 208 -9.33 6.12 11.69
N LYS A 209 -8.77 5.59 12.79
CA LYS A 209 -7.67 6.27 13.50
C LYS A 209 -6.38 6.29 12.67
N LEU A 210 -6.06 5.20 11.97
CA LEU A 210 -4.91 5.14 11.05
C LEU A 210 -5.00 6.18 9.93
N LEU A 211 -6.17 6.36 9.31
CA LEU A 211 -6.36 7.36 8.25
C LEU A 211 -6.35 8.80 8.79
N HIS A 212 -6.81 9.01 10.03
CA HIS A 212 -6.69 10.29 10.72
C HIS A 212 -5.23 10.63 11.09
N TRP A 213 -4.43 9.66 11.52
CA TRP A 213 -2.99 9.85 11.74
C TRP A 213 -2.22 10.28 10.48
N LEU A 214 -2.75 9.99 9.29
CA LEU A 214 -2.17 10.41 7.99
C LEU A 214 -2.66 11.77 7.50
N SER A 215 -3.73 12.35 8.07
CA SER A 215 -4.29 13.61 7.57
C SER A 215 -3.45 14.84 7.96
N LEU A 216 -3.75 15.98 7.36
CA LEU A 216 -3.32 17.31 7.84
C LEU A 216 -4.34 17.93 8.81
N ASP A 217 -5.42 17.22 9.15
CA ASP A 217 -6.50 17.69 10.04
C ASP A 217 -6.07 17.53 11.52
N ARG A 218 -4.88 18.01 11.89
CA ARG A 218 -4.26 17.93 13.24
C ARG A 218 -3.75 19.31 13.68
N GLU A 219 -3.67 19.49 15.00
CA GLU A 219 -3.16 20.71 15.62
C GLU A 219 -1.61 20.75 15.57
N GLU A 220 -0.96 21.74 16.20
CA GLU A 220 0.45 22.12 16.00
C GLU A 220 1.49 21.13 16.60
N ASP A 221 1.46 19.88 16.14
CA ASP A 221 2.41 18.81 16.47
C ASP A 221 3.81 19.04 15.86
N ASP A 222 4.86 18.56 16.54
CA ASP A 222 6.25 18.55 16.05
C ASP A 222 6.38 17.77 14.73
N GLU A 223 6.99 18.37 13.70
CA GLU A 223 7.23 17.73 12.40
C GLU A 223 7.95 16.38 12.51
N GLU A 224 8.88 16.20 13.46
CA GLU A 224 9.56 14.91 13.63
C GLU A 224 8.61 13.86 14.19
N GLN A 225 7.73 14.25 15.13
CA GLN A 225 6.73 13.36 15.70
C GLN A 225 5.66 12.98 14.67
N VAL A 226 5.11 13.96 13.94
CA VAL A 226 4.18 13.72 12.81
C VAL A 226 4.79 12.76 11.80
N ARG A 227 6.07 12.92 11.47
CA ARG A 227 6.79 12.04 10.53
C ARG A 227 6.94 10.60 11.05
N LYS A 228 7.21 10.40 12.34
CA LYS A 228 7.25 9.07 12.98
C LYS A 228 5.86 8.40 12.97
N GLU A 229 4.85 9.15 13.35
CA GLU A 229 3.45 8.69 13.44
C GLU A 229 2.88 8.34 12.06
N ARG A 230 3.08 9.19 11.04
CA ARG A 230 2.70 8.88 9.65
C ARG A 230 3.42 7.66 9.09
N HIS A 231 4.72 7.50 9.38
CA HIS A 231 5.45 6.31 8.97
C HIS A 231 4.87 5.02 9.59
N MET A 232 4.55 5.06 10.88
CA MET A 232 3.87 3.95 11.58
C MET A 232 2.49 3.66 10.98
N ALA A 233 1.69 4.70 10.72
CA ALA A 233 0.36 4.57 10.15
C ALA A 233 0.38 4.02 8.71
N LEU A 234 1.28 4.49 7.83
CA LEU A 234 1.48 3.93 6.48
C LEU A 234 1.92 2.46 6.55
N ALA A 235 2.84 2.11 7.45
CA ALA A 235 3.31 0.73 7.62
C ALA A 235 2.19 -0.21 8.12
N ARG A 236 1.36 0.25 9.06
CA ARG A 236 0.18 -0.48 9.56
C ARG A 236 -0.91 -0.62 8.51
N LEU A 237 -1.28 0.47 7.83
CA LEU A 237 -2.28 0.47 6.77
C LEU A 237 -1.87 -0.42 5.59
N THR A 238 -0.58 -0.40 5.22
CA THR A 238 -0.01 -1.35 4.25
C THR A 238 -0.19 -2.80 4.71
N ARG A 239 0.01 -3.10 6.00
CA ARG A 239 -0.27 -4.44 6.54
C ARG A 239 -1.76 -4.78 6.47
N LEU A 240 -2.68 -3.85 6.74
CA LEU A 240 -4.12 -4.09 6.69
C LEU A 240 -4.61 -4.47 5.28
N VAL A 241 -4.09 -3.83 4.23
CA VAL A 241 -4.49 -4.14 2.85
C VAL A 241 -3.77 -5.39 2.32
N MET A 242 -2.46 -5.49 2.54
CA MET A 242 -1.63 -6.49 1.86
C MET A 242 -1.67 -7.88 2.53
N ALA A 243 -1.98 -7.97 3.83
CA ALA A 243 -1.94 -9.24 4.57
C ALA A 243 -3.13 -10.15 4.20
N PRO A 244 -2.91 -11.40 3.73
CA PRO A 244 -4.00 -12.32 3.38
C PRO A 244 -4.99 -12.60 4.52
N SER A 245 -4.53 -12.55 5.78
CA SER A 245 -5.37 -12.72 6.97
C SER A 245 -6.39 -11.59 7.18
N GLN A 246 -6.14 -10.39 6.66
CA GLN A 246 -6.99 -9.22 6.85
C GLN A 246 -8.05 -9.05 5.75
N ARG A 247 -7.91 -9.76 4.61
CA ARG A 247 -8.85 -9.69 3.47
C ARG A 247 -10.32 -9.88 3.85
N LYS A 248 -10.60 -10.74 4.84
CA LYS A 248 -11.96 -11.01 5.34
C LYS A 248 -12.66 -9.79 5.99
N HIS A 249 -11.92 -8.74 6.35
CA HIS A 249 -12.47 -7.52 6.96
C HIS A 249 -12.77 -6.41 5.93
N TRP A 250 -12.25 -6.53 4.70
CA TRP A 250 -12.50 -5.60 3.61
C TRP A 250 -13.84 -5.89 2.91
N SER A 251 -14.95 -5.80 3.66
CA SER A 251 -16.30 -5.76 3.08
C SER A 251 -16.48 -4.54 2.17
N GLU A 252 -17.52 -4.56 1.32
CA GLU A 252 -17.88 -3.41 0.48
C GLU A 252 -18.15 -2.16 1.33
N GLU A 253 -18.88 -2.28 2.44
CA GLU A 253 -19.14 -1.17 3.38
C GLU A 253 -17.84 -0.58 3.95
N THR A 254 -16.89 -1.43 4.37
CA THR A 254 -15.58 -0.99 4.90
C THR A 254 -14.77 -0.27 3.82
N GLN A 255 -14.87 -0.68 2.55
CA GLN A 255 -14.19 -0.04 1.44
C GLN A 255 -14.82 1.31 1.07
N LEU A 256 -16.15 1.39 0.98
CA LEU A 256 -16.90 2.64 0.76
C LEU A 256 -16.70 3.65 1.91
N PHE A 257 -16.46 3.17 3.14
CA PHE A 257 -16.06 4.02 4.27
C PHE A 257 -14.61 4.53 4.15
N ALA A 258 -13.68 3.67 3.74
CA ALA A 258 -12.26 4.00 3.67
C ALA A 258 -11.89 4.88 2.47
N GLU A 259 -12.55 4.70 1.32
CA GLU A 259 -12.27 5.40 0.07
C GLU A 259 -12.26 6.94 0.20
N PRO A 260 -13.32 7.62 0.68
CA PRO A 260 -13.34 9.09 0.76
C PRO A 260 -12.32 9.65 1.76
N LEU A 261 -11.93 8.86 2.77
CA LEU A 261 -10.87 9.22 3.72
C LEU A 261 -9.48 9.10 3.06
N LEU A 262 -9.22 8.01 2.33
CA LEU A 262 -8.00 7.82 1.54
C LEU A 262 -7.84 8.89 0.46
N GLN A 263 -8.93 9.23 -0.24
CA GLN A 263 -8.97 10.31 -1.24
C GLN A 263 -8.57 11.65 -0.62
N ARG A 264 -9.11 12.01 0.56
CA ARG A 264 -8.73 13.24 1.28
C ARG A 264 -7.23 13.24 1.63
N VAL A 265 -6.74 12.14 2.22
CA VAL A 265 -5.32 12.03 2.61
C VAL A 265 -4.40 12.14 1.38
N LEU A 266 -4.73 11.45 0.27
CA LEU A 266 -3.98 11.50 -0.99
C LEU A 266 -3.83 12.93 -1.57
N SER A 267 -4.78 13.83 -1.34
CA SER A 267 -4.65 15.24 -1.75
C SER A 267 -3.71 16.06 -0.83
N THR A 268 -3.40 15.58 0.37
CA THR A 268 -2.65 16.32 1.41
C THR A 268 -1.19 15.92 1.59
N VAL A 269 -0.84 14.65 1.33
CA VAL A 269 0.49 14.08 1.66
C VAL A 269 1.62 14.48 0.69
N ASP A 270 2.87 14.28 1.11
CA ASP A 270 4.07 14.49 0.27
C ASP A 270 4.20 13.43 -0.84
N VAL A 271 5.13 13.60 -1.79
CA VAL A 271 5.32 12.66 -2.92
C VAL A 271 5.71 11.23 -2.49
N ARG A 272 6.47 11.08 -1.40
CA ARG A 272 6.94 9.78 -0.89
C ARG A 272 5.83 9.04 -0.17
N GLU A 273 5.08 9.75 0.66
CA GLU A 273 3.86 9.30 1.33
C GLU A 273 2.77 8.97 0.30
N PHE A 274 2.58 9.82 -0.72
CA PHE A 274 1.66 9.61 -1.85
C PHE A 274 1.98 8.31 -2.60
N SER A 275 3.25 8.07 -2.95
CA SER A 275 3.65 6.84 -3.64
C SER A 275 3.40 5.56 -2.82
N GLN A 276 3.51 5.64 -1.48
CA GLN A 276 3.14 4.55 -0.59
C GLN A 276 1.62 4.39 -0.47
N LEU A 277 0.88 5.49 -0.34
CA LEU A 277 -0.57 5.48 -0.16
C LEU A 277 -1.32 5.10 -1.44
N VAL A 278 -0.86 5.52 -2.62
CA VAL A 278 -1.36 5.03 -3.92
C VAL A 278 -1.19 3.52 -4.03
N ARG A 279 -0.03 2.98 -3.61
CA ARG A 279 0.18 1.52 -3.60
C ARG A 279 -0.82 0.83 -2.67
N VAL A 280 -1.10 1.38 -1.50
CA VAL A 280 -2.15 0.87 -0.57
C VAL A 280 -3.51 0.88 -1.26
N THR A 281 -3.96 2.05 -1.75
CA THR A 281 -5.28 2.24 -2.34
C THR A 281 -5.50 1.38 -3.59
N ALA A 282 -4.45 1.15 -4.38
CA ALA A 282 -4.46 0.31 -5.58
C ALA A 282 -4.43 -1.23 -5.33
N HIS A 283 -4.38 -1.65 -4.06
CA HIS A 283 -4.56 -3.06 -3.65
C HIS A 283 -5.86 -3.29 -2.85
N LEU A 284 -6.70 -2.25 -2.70
CA LEU A 284 -8.08 -2.42 -2.22
C LEU A 284 -8.93 -3.05 -3.32
N PRO A 285 -9.77 -4.07 -3.04
CA PRO A 285 -10.60 -4.74 -4.04
C PRO A 285 -11.41 -3.79 -4.95
N ILE A 286 -12.04 -2.76 -4.36
CA ILE A 286 -12.85 -1.74 -5.05
C ILE A 286 -12.12 -1.02 -6.19
N ASN A 287 -10.80 -0.88 -6.08
CA ASN A 287 -9.93 -0.35 -7.13
C ASN A 287 -9.32 -1.48 -7.97
N HIS A 288 -8.68 -2.45 -7.31
CA HIS A 288 -7.92 -3.53 -7.92
C HIS A 288 -8.75 -4.34 -8.93
N ASP A 289 -9.97 -4.72 -8.55
CA ASP A 289 -10.84 -5.58 -9.36
C ASP A 289 -11.46 -4.82 -10.55
N LYS A 290 -11.37 -3.48 -10.53
CA LYS A 290 -11.67 -2.56 -11.65
C LYS A 290 -10.40 -2.09 -12.36
N GLY A 291 -9.29 -2.81 -12.23
CA GLY A 291 -8.00 -2.49 -12.87
C GLY A 291 -7.39 -1.16 -12.41
N ASN A 292 -7.72 -0.69 -11.21
CA ASN A 292 -7.36 0.61 -10.64
C ASN A 292 -7.85 1.85 -11.42
N LEU A 293 -8.85 1.68 -12.29
CA LEU A 293 -9.50 2.80 -12.98
C LEU A 293 -10.14 3.83 -12.02
N PRO A 294 -10.89 3.47 -10.95
CA PRO A 294 -11.58 4.47 -10.12
C PRO A 294 -10.63 5.46 -9.44
N LEU A 295 -9.46 5.00 -9.01
CA LEU A 295 -8.40 5.84 -8.44
C LEU A 295 -7.86 6.87 -9.45
N LEU A 296 -7.72 6.47 -10.72
CA LEU A 296 -7.32 7.38 -11.80
C LEU A 296 -8.44 8.38 -12.15
N GLU A 297 -9.67 7.90 -12.30
CA GLU A 297 -10.84 8.73 -12.61
C GLU A 297 -11.09 9.79 -11.54
N TRP A 298 -11.05 9.39 -10.26
CA TRP A 298 -11.12 10.33 -9.15
C TRP A 298 -10.00 11.36 -9.22
N TYR A 299 -8.74 10.94 -9.34
CA TYR A 299 -7.61 11.86 -9.27
C TYR A 299 -7.65 12.91 -10.39
N VAL A 300 -7.96 12.48 -11.63
CA VAL A 300 -8.03 13.36 -12.81
C VAL A 300 -9.29 14.23 -12.82
N LYS A 301 -10.40 13.78 -12.20
CA LYS A 301 -11.61 14.59 -12.00
C LYS A 301 -11.41 15.68 -10.94
N THR A 302 -10.62 15.40 -9.90
CA THR A 302 -10.39 16.33 -8.78
C THR A 302 -9.20 17.27 -9.02
N HIS A 303 -8.14 16.83 -9.72
CA HIS A 303 -6.91 17.59 -9.92
C HIS A 303 -6.61 17.79 -11.41
N ARG A 304 -6.24 19.02 -11.80
CA ARG A 304 -5.83 19.34 -13.17
C ARG A 304 -4.34 19.03 -13.36
N LEU A 305 -3.96 18.59 -14.55
CA LEU A 305 -2.57 18.24 -14.89
C LEU A 305 -1.73 19.48 -15.28
N ASN A 306 -1.95 20.60 -14.59
CA ASN A 306 -1.34 21.90 -14.90
C ASN A 306 -0.10 22.24 -14.05
N ASP A 307 0.38 21.28 -13.25
CA ASP A 307 1.57 21.37 -12.40
C ASP A 307 2.30 20.03 -12.36
N ASP A 308 3.62 20.07 -12.16
CA ASP A 308 4.50 18.90 -12.13
C ASP A 308 4.03 17.87 -11.07
N ARG A 309 3.54 18.32 -9.90
CA ARG A 309 3.05 17.42 -8.83
C ARG A 309 1.88 16.55 -9.30
N HIS A 310 0.96 17.10 -10.08
CA HIS A 310 -0.21 16.35 -10.58
C HIS A 310 0.14 15.43 -11.75
N ILE A 311 1.14 15.79 -12.56
CA ILE A 311 1.71 14.93 -13.61
C ILE A 311 2.44 13.74 -12.96
N GLU A 312 3.30 13.97 -11.97
CA GLU A 312 3.98 12.91 -11.21
C GLU A 312 2.97 12.00 -10.52
N ALA A 313 1.93 12.56 -9.88
CA ALA A 313 0.89 11.79 -9.21
C ALA A 313 0.17 10.81 -10.17
N VAL A 314 -0.20 11.25 -11.38
CA VAL A 314 -0.79 10.35 -12.39
C VAL A 314 0.23 9.36 -12.94
N ALA A 315 1.51 9.74 -13.06
CA ALA A 315 2.60 8.82 -13.43
C ALA A 315 2.96 7.79 -12.33
N ILE A 316 2.54 8.04 -11.07
CA ILE A 316 2.60 7.08 -9.95
C ILE A 316 1.37 6.15 -9.99
N ILE A 317 0.15 6.70 -10.09
CA ILE A 317 -1.10 5.92 -10.20
C ILE A 317 -1.05 4.98 -11.41
N GLY A 318 -0.57 5.47 -12.56
CA GLY A 318 -0.46 4.73 -13.81
C GLY A 318 0.37 3.44 -13.75
N ARG A 319 1.21 3.26 -12.73
CA ARG A 319 2.00 2.03 -12.50
C ARG A 319 1.15 0.86 -12.02
N PHE A 320 -0.06 1.13 -11.55
CA PHE A 320 -1.00 0.14 -11.03
C PHE A 320 -2.23 -0.06 -11.93
N VAL A 321 -2.39 0.74 -12.98
CA VAL A 321 -3.55 0.65 -13.90
C VAL A 321 -3.42 -0.59 -14.79
N GLY A 322 -4.47 -1.41 -14.83
CA GLY A 322 -4.50 -2.67 -15.56
C GLY A 322 -4.40 -2.50 -17.08
N SER A 323 -3.69 -3.41 -17.75
CA SER A 323 -3.48 -3.36 -19.21
C SER A 323 -4.74 -3.57 -20.05
N SER A 324 -5.83 -4.02 -19.44
CA SER A 324 -7.17 -4.17 -20.03
C SER A 324 -8.09 -2.96 -19.83
N VAL A 325 -7.65 -1.94 -19.07
CA VAL A 325 -8.46 -0.73 -18.80
C VAL A 325 -8.61 0.11 -20.06
N VAL A 326 -9.82 0.64 -20.28
CA VAL A 326 -10.14 1.58 -21.37
C VAL A 326 -10.74 2.85 -20.76
N TYR A 327 -10.16 4.01 -21.07
CA TYR A 327 -10.49 5.32 -20.50
C TYR A 327 -9.97 6.46 -21.40
N ASP A 328 -10.67 7.60 -21.42
CA ASP A 328 -10.18 8.82 -22.08
C ASP A 328 -9.35 9.69 -21.12
N LEU A 329 -8.03 9.54 -21.18
CA LEU A 329 -7.08 10.45 -20.55
C LEU A 329 -6.61 11.58 -21.51
N TYR A 330 -6.94 11.53 -22.80
CA TYR A 330 -6.55 12.55 -23.76
C TYR A 330 -7.19 13.90 -23.43
N SER A 331 -8.48 13.93 -23.07
CA SER A 331 -9.17 15.19 -22.73
C SER A 331 -8.50 15.96 -21.58
N ALA A 332 -7.86 15.25 -20.62
CA ALA A 332 -7.08 15.88 -19.56
C ALA A 332 -5.69 16.37 -20.03
N LEU A 333 -5.04 15.65 -20.94
CA LEU A 333 -3.78 16.05 -21.57
C LEU A 333 -3.94 17.28 -22.48
N GLU A 334 -5.04 17.35 -23.23
CA GLU A 334 -5.42 18.48 -24.07
C GLU A 334 -5.74 19.73 -23.23
N ALA A 335 -6.52 19.58 -22.15
CA ALA A 335 -6.80 20.67 -21.21
C ALA A 335 -5.56 21.18 -20.46
N ALA A 336 -4.52 20.35 -20.31
CA ALA A 336 -3.21 20.74 -19.79
C ALA A 336 -2.24 21.29 -20.85
N GLY A 337 -2.64 21.27 -22.14
CA GLY A 337 -1.78 21.68 -23.25
C GLY A 337 -0.62 20.73 -23.57
N ILE A 338 -0.55 19.55 -22.94
CA ILE A 338 0.58 18.60 -23.08
C ILE A 338 0.68 18.11 -24.52
N THR A 339 -0.43 17.90 -25.22
CA THR A 339 -0.45 17.47 -26.63
C THR A 339 -0.19 18.60 -27.63
N SER A 340 -0.13 19.87 -27.17
CA SER A 340 -0.01 21.04 -28.05
C SER A 340 1.43 21.33 -28.51
N ARG A 341 2.45 20.77 -27.84
CA ARG A 341 3.87 21.01 -28.09
C ARG A 341 4.65 19.71 -27.98
N ASP A 342 5.75 19.61 -28.71
CA ASP A 342 6.67 18.48 -28.56
C ASP A 342 7.40 18.58 -27.21
N ILE A 343 7.61 17.43 -26.56
CA ILE A 343 8.26 17.34 -25.26
C ILE A 343 9.79 17.39 -25.42
N ASP A 344 10.45 18.24 -24.65
CA ASP A 344 11.91 18.26 -24.53
C ASP A 344 12.39 17.03 -23.74
N ALA A 345 12.95 16.06 -24.46
CA ALA A 345 13.42 14.83 -23.85
C ALA A 345 14.74 14.97 -23.07
N SER A 346 15.43 16.11 -23.14
CA SER A 346 16.61 16.40 -22.31
C SER A 346 16.27 16.86 -20.89
N ASN A 347 15.05 17.34 -20.67
CA ASN A 347 14.56 17.77 -19.36
C ASN A 347 14.14 16.57 -18.49
N GLU A 348 14.71 16.45 -17.28
CA GLU A 348 14.35 15.38 -16.35
C GLU A 348 12.87 15.43 -15.93
N ARG A 349 12.25 16.60 -15.83
CA ARG A 349 10.82 16.74 -15.46
C ARG A 349 9.89 16.09 -16.48
N SER A 350 10.29 16.09 -17.75
CA SER A 350 9.51 15.54 -18.86
C SER A 350 9.39 14.01 -18.83
N VAL A 351 10.16 13.34 -17.96
CA VAL A 351 10.08 11.89 -17.72
C VAL A 351 8.68 11.46 -17.27
N ASP A 352 8.07 12.16 -16.32
CA ASP A 352 6.74 11.78 -15.81
C ASP A 352 5.63 12.21 -16.77
N THR A 353 5.77 13.35 -17.48
CA THR A 353 4.88 13.71 -18.59
C THR A 353 4.84 12.61 -19.66
N ALA A 354 5.99 12.05 -20.03
CA ALA A 354 6.07 10.94 -20.99
C ALA A 354 5.46 9.64 -20.46
N LYS A 355 5.56 9.35 -19.14
CA LYS A 355 4.84 8.24 -18.50
C LYS A 355 3.32 8.45 -18.54
N VAL A 356 2.80 9.67 -18.36
CA VAL A 356 1.36 9.95 -18.50
C VAL A 356 0.90 9.83 -19.96
N VAL A 357 1.70 10.29 -20.93
CA VAL A 357 1.42 10.07 -22.37
C VAL A 357 1.41 8.57 -22.71
N LEU A 358 2.31 7.77 -22.14
CA LEU A 358 2.31 6.31 -22.27
C LEU A 358 1.06 5.67 -21.63
N LEU A 359 0.68 6.11 -20.42
CA LEU A 359 -0.54 5.66 -19.74
C LEU A 359 -1.76 5.91 -20.62
N ALA A 360 -1.94 7.16 -21.08
CA ALA A 360 -3.01 7.54 -21.99
C ALA A 360 -3.01 6.69 -23.26
N SER A 361 -1.85 6.49 -23.88
CA SER A 361 -1.67 5.67 -25.09
C SER A 361 -2.07 4.19 -24.91
N ARG A 362 -1.93 3.66 -23.69
CA ARG A 362 -2.35 2.29 -23.33
C ARG A 362 -3.85 2.19 -23.10
N ILE A 363 -4.42 3.08 -22.27
CA ILE A 363 -5.82 3.02 -21.87
C ILE A 363 -6.78 3.69 -22.87
N ALA A 364 -6.27 4.45 -23.84
CA ALA A 364 -7.09 5.21 -24.80
C ALA A 364 -8.28 4.42 -25.38
N THR A 365 -9.45 5.06 -25.39
CA THR A 365 -10.58 4.68 -26.24
C THR A 365 -10.17 4.76 -27.73
N PRO A 366 -10.97 4.22 -28.68
CA PRO A 366 -10.69 4.37 -30.11
C PRO A 366 -10.52 5.84 -30.54
N GLU A 367 -11.36 6.73 -30.02
CA GLU A 367 -11.39 8.16 -30.34
C GLU A 367 -10.21 8.91 -29.71
N ALA A 368 -9.86 8.58 -28.45
CA ALA A 368 -8.66 9.11 -27.81
C ALA A 368 -7.38 8.63 -28.51
N ALA A 369 -7.38 7.40 -29.04
CA ALA A 369 -6.24 6.85 -29.80
C ALA A 369 -6.06 7.56 -31.16
N GLU A 370 -7.14 7.95 -31.84
CA GLU A 370 -7.07 8.78 -33.05
C GLU A 370 -6.39 10.13 -32.80
N LYS A 371 -6.71 10.80 -31.69
CA LYS A 371 -6.11 12.09 -31.33
C LYS A 371 -4.66 11.97 -30.84
N LEU A 372 -4.34 10.90 -30.09
CA LEU A 372 -2.98 10.65 -29.59
C LEU A 372 -2.00 10.19 -30.68
N TYR A 373 -2.47 9.45 -31.69
CA TYR A 373 -1.60 8.82 -32.70
C TYR A 373 -0.70 9.84 -33.44
N PRO A 374 -1.21 10.94 -34.05
CA PRO A 374 -0.37 11.92 -34.75
C PRO A 374 0.66 12.59 -33.83
N TYR A 375 0.29 12.89 -32.58
CA TYR A 375 1.16 13.53 -31.60
C TYR A 375 2.34 12.62 -31.22
N VAL A 376 2.05 11.38 -30.80
CA VAL A 376 3.09 10.42 -30.38
C VAL A 376 3.99 10.02 -31.55
N PHE A 377 3.43 9.79 -32.75
CA PHE A 377 4.23 9.47 -33.92
C PHE A 377 5.06 10.65 -34.43
N ARG A 378 4.61 11.92 -34.29
CA ARG A 378 5.44 13.10 -34.56
C ARG A 378 6.65 13.14 -33.63
N GLN A 379 6.44 12.99 -32.32
CA GLN A 379 7.52 12.99 -31.33
C GLN A 379 8.56 11.89 -31.62
N VAL A 380 8.11 10.64 -31.83
CA VAL A 380 9.00 9.51 -32.14
C VAL A 380 9.74 9.71 -33.48
N THR A 381 9.07 10.26 -34.49
CA THR A 381 9.68 10.57 -35.79
C THR A 381 10.71 11.70 -35.70
N SER A 382 10.57 12.59 -34.71
CA SER A 382 11.57 13.60 -34.35
C SER A 382 12.77 12.97 -33.65
N MET A 383 12.55 12.19 -32.58
CA MET A 383 13.61 11.45 -31.84
C MET A 383 14.44 10.50 -32.73
N MET A 384 13.83 9.88 -33.75
CA MET A 384 14.53 9.02 -34.71
C MET A 384 15.27 9.78 -35.83
N SER A 385 15.19 11.11 -35.90
CA SER A 385 15.90 11.89 -36.93
C SER A 385 17.41 11.91 -36.70
N ASP A 386 17.85 12.18 -35.46
CA ASP A 386 19.17 11.83 -34.95
C ASP A 386 19.03 11.09 -33.60
N MET A 387 18.87 9.77 -33.71
CA MET A 387 18.83 8.88 -32.55
C MET A 387 20.19 8.82 -31.82
N ARG A 388 21.33 9.13 -32.46
CA ARG A 388 22.64 9.06 -31.80
C ARG A 388 22.89 10.27 -30.90
N ALA A 389 22.49 11.46 -31.34
CA ALA A 389 22.40 12.62 -30.46
C ALA A 389 21.37 12.37 -29.36
N THR A 390 20.14 11.96 -29.73
CA THR A 390 19.05 11.73 -28.76
C THR A 390 19.44 10.76 -27.64
N LEU A 391 20.11 9.63 -27.94
CA LEU A 391 20.54 8.67 -26.91
C LEU A 391 21.74 9.13 -26.06
N THR A 392 22.34 10.28 -26.36
CA THR A 392 23.45 10.86 -25.56
C THR A 392 23.09 12.19 -24.89
N THR A 393 21.99 12.86 -25.29
CA THR A 393 21.52 14.12 -24.70
C THR A 393 20.14 14.04 -24.03
N ALA A 394 19.31 13.05 -24.37
CA ALA A 394 17.97 12.89 -23.79
C ALA A 394 17.94 11.87 -22.64
N ASN A 395 16.97 12.03 -21.74
CA ASN A 395 16.68 11.03 -20.73
C ASN A 395 16.11 9.76 -21.39
N LEU A 396 16.81 8.64 -21.21
CA LEU A 396 16.48 7.35 -21.83
C LEU A 396 15.07 6.85 -21.46
N ILE A 397 14.57 7.18 -20.26
CA ILE A 397 13.21 6.83 -19.82
C ILE A 397 12.16 7.56 -20.66
N THR A 398 12.41 8.82 -21.03
CA THR A 398 11.51 9.61 -21.89
C THR A 398 11.44 9.02 -23.30
N VAL A 399 12.59 8.66 -23.88
CA VAL A 399 12.67 8.02 -25.22
C VAL A 399 12.00 6.65 -25.21
N GLU A 400 12.26 5.84 -24.18
CA GLU A 400 11.61 4.54 -23.95
C GLU A 400 10.09 4.67 -23.83
N ALA A 401 9.59 5.61 -23.01
CA ALA A 401 8.16 5.84 -22.82
C ALA A 401 7.44 6.22 -24.11
N PHE A 402 8.01 7.12 -24.92
CA PHE A 402 7.43 7.50 -26.22
C PHE A 402 7.44 6.35 -27.25
N LEU A 403 8.48 5.51 -27.27
CA LEU A 403 8.50 4.33 -28.12
C LEU A 403 7.45 3.28 -27.69
N PHE A 404 7.28 3.05 -26.38
CA PHE A 404 6.20 2.22 -25.87
C PHE A 404 4.81 2.82 -26.17
N ALA A 405 4.66 4.14 -26.13
CA ALA A 405 3.41 4.83 -26.46
C ALA A 405 3.04 4.62 -27.94
N ALA A 406 4.01 4.76 -28.85
CA ALA A 406 3.83 4.47 -30.26
C ALA A 406 3.44 3.00 -30.51
N VAL A 407 4.05 2.04 -29.81
CA VAL A 407 3.67 0.61 -29.90
C VAL A 407 2.27 0.35 -29.36
N ALA A 408 1.85 1.03 -28.28
CA ALA A 408 0.51 0.90 -27.72
C ALA A 408 -0.57 1.43 -28.69
N LEU A 409 -0.35 2.63 -29.25
CA LEU A 409 -1.26 3.23 -30.22
C LEU A 409 -1.28 2.45 -31.55
N ALA A 410 -0.14 1.96 -32.02
CA ALA A 410 -0.05 1.13 -33.22
C ALA A 410 -0.81 -0.21 -33.10
N ARG A 411 -0.94 -0.76 -31.88
CA ARG A 411 -1.78 -1.94 -31.63
C ARG A 411 -3.28 -1.62 -31.66
N LYS A 412 -3.68 -0.36 -31.41
CA LYS A 412 -5.07 0.13 -31.54
C LYS A 412 -5.38 0.62 -32.97
N ARG A 413 -4.40 1.17 -33.69
CA ARG A 413 -4.47 1.74 -35.05
C ARG A 413 -3.54 0.98 -36.00
N SER A 414 -3.85 -0.29 -36.22
CA SER A 414 -3.00 -1.21 -36.98
C SER A 414 -2.91 -0.86 -38.48
N SER A 415 -3.98 -0.32 -39.06
CA SER A 415 -4.06 0.22 -40.42
C SER A 415 -3.04 1.35 -40.64
N GLU A 416 -3.10 2.37 -39.80
CA GLU A 416 -2.24 3.55 -39.85
C GLU A 416 -0.79 3.18 -39.52
N ALA A 417 -0.58 2.29 -38.55
CA ALA A 417 0.74 1.79 -38.21
C ALA A 417 1.40 1.04 -39.38
N LEU A 418 0.63 0.22 -40.12
CA LEU A 418 1.14 -0.47 -41.31
C LEU A 418 1.43 0.49 -42.47
N GLN A 419 0.67 1.58 -42.62
CA GLN A 419 1.00 2.65 -43.57
C GLN A 419 2.30 3.36 -43.15
N GLN A 420 2.40 3.78 -41.88
CA GLN A 420 3.56 4.48 -41.33
C GLN A 420 4.84 3.64 -41.37
N LEU A 421 4.76 2.34 -41.07
CA LEU A 421 5.89 1.40 -41.17
C LEU A 421 6.32 1.13 -42.63
N ASN A 422 5.44 1.39 -43.60
CA ASN A 422 5.77 1.27 -45.02
C ASN A 422 6.25 2.58 -45.67
N ASP A 423 5.99 3.73 -45.06
CA ASP A 423 6.53 5.01 -45.51
C ASP A 423 8.07 4.97 -45.61
N ALA A 424 8.59 5.45 -46.73
CA ALA A 424 10.01 5.39 -47.03
C ALA A 424 10.85 6.29 -46.09
N SER A 425 10.31 7.45 -45.68
CA SER A 425 11.01 8.39 -44.81
C SER A 425 11.05 7.91 -43.36
N PHE A 426 9.94 7.34 -42.86
CA PHE A 426 9.87 6.74 -41.54
C PHE A 426 10.74 5.49 -41.44
N ASN A 427 10.69 4.60 -42.43
CA ASN A 427 11.53 3.40 -42.47
C ASN A 427 13.03 3.73 -42.55
N ALA A 428 13.41 4.77 -43.30
CA ALA A 428 14.80 5.26 -43.33
C ALA A 428 15.27 5.76 -41.95
N ARG A 429 14.44 6.55 -41.26
CA ARG A 429 14.71 6.99 -39.88
C ARG A 429 14.79 5.81 -38.91
N ALA A 430 13.83 4.88 -38.94
CA ALA A 430 13.82 3.69 -38.10
C ALA A 430 15.07 2.81 -38.32
N THR A 431 15.49 2.62 -39.58
CA THR A 431 16.71 1.88 -39.94
C THR A 431 17.98 2.57 -39.43
N SER A 432 18.03 3.91 -39.47
CA SER A 432 19.12 4.69 -38.89
C SER A 432 19.13 4.60 -37.36
N ALA A 433 17.97 4.76 -36.74
CA ALA A 433 17.76 4.72 -35.30
C ALA A 433 18.10 3.36 -34.70
N ALA A 434 17.72 2.25 -35.36
CA ALA A 434 18.08 0.90 -34.95
C ALA A 434 19.60 0.71 -34.92
N LYS A 435 20.33 1.16 -35.95
CA LYS A 435 21.80 1.11 -35.99
C LYS A 435 22.43 1.93 -34.85
N ALA A 436 21.97 3.17 -34.66
CA ALA A 436 22.44 4.03 -33.57
C ALA A 436 22.18 3.41 -32.19
N ALA A 437 20.99 2.83 -31.97
CA ALA A 437 20.62 2.17 -30.72
C ALA A 437 21.46 0.90 -30.48
N VAL A 438 21.74 0.10 -31.51
CA VAL A 438 22.66 -1.06 -31.45
C VAL A 438 24.07 -0.62 -31.05
N ASP A 439 24.63 0.39 -31.71
CA ASP A 439 25.99 0.89 -31.44
C ASP A 439 26.13 1.45 -30.03
N VAL A 440 25.18 2.29 -29.59
CA VAL A 440 25.18 2.88 -28.24
C VAL A 440 24.95 1.81 -27.19
N HIS A 441 24.02 0.87 -27.41
CA HIS A 441 23.79 -0.25 -26.49
C HIS A 441 25.05 -1.13 -26.33
N HIS A 442 25.78 -1.43 -27.41
CA HIS A 442 27.04 -2.17 -27.31
C HIS A 442 28.12 -1.41 -26.53
N GLN A 443 28.25 -0.09 -26.75
CA GLN A 443 29.20 0.76 -26.01
C GLN A 443 28.87 0.82 -24.51
N VAL A 444 27.59 1.04 -24.17
CA VAL A 444 27.15 1.10 -22.76
C VAL A 444 27.24 -0.27 -22.09
N VAL A 445 26.86 -1.36 -22.76
CA VAL A 445 27.02 -2.72 -22.20
C VAL A 445 28.50 -3.07 -21.98
N PHE A 446 29.42 -2.62 -22.84
CA PHE A 446 30.86 -2.77 -22.62
C PHE A 446 31.35 -1.96 -21.42
N ALA A 447 30.95 -0.68 -21.32
CA ALA A 447 31.29 0.20 -20.20
C ALA A 447 30.77 -0.34 -18.86
N VAL A 448 29.50 -0.75 -18.80
CA VAL A 448 28.87 -1.32 -17.60
C VAL A 448 29.47 -2.68 -17.23
N LYS A 449 29.86 -3.53 -18.20
CA LYS A 449 30.62 -4.75 -17.92
C LYS A 449 32.00 -4.45 -17.31
N LYS A 450 32.70 -3.42 -17.79
CA LYS A 450 33.99 -2.99 -17.22
C LYS A 450 33.80 -2.46 -15.79
N ALA A 451 32.82 -1.57 -15.58
CA ALA A 451 32.49 -1.04 -14.25
C ALA A 451 32.01 -2.14 -13.28
N ALA A 452 31.33 -3.19 -13.75
CA ALA A 452 30.95 -4.34 -12.93
C ALA A 452 32.16 -5.20 -12.52
N GLN A 453 33.21 -5.26 -13.35
CA GLN A 453 34.47 -5.95 -13.01
C GLN A 453 35.32 -5.18 -12.00
N THR A 454 35.25 -3.84 -12.00
CA THR A 454 35.90 -2.96 -10.99
C THR A 454 35.06 -2.75 -9.73
N LYS A 455 33.78 -3.14 -9.73
CA LYS A 455 32.75 -2.87 -8.69
C LYS A 455 32.29 -1.42 -8.59
N GLU A 456 32.44 -0.67 -9.68
CA GLU A 456 32.02 0.74 -9.81
C GLU A 456 30.61 0.88 -10.40
N ALA A 457 30.03 -0.19 -10.96
CA ALA A 457 28.70 -0.16 -11.58
C ALA A 457 27.56 -0.19 -10.55
N ASP A 458 26.53 0.64 -10.79
CA ASP A 458 25.44 0.93 -9.87
C ASP A 458 24.04 0.61 -10.45
N ALA A 459 22.98 1.08 -9.79
CA ALA A 459 21.60 0.91 -10.27
C ALA A 459 21.29 1.78 -11.52
N ALA A 460 21.90 2.97 -11.67
CA ALA A 460 21.73 3.79 -12.86
C ALA A 460 22.31 3.09 -14.11
N CYS A 461 23.49 2.46 -13.98
CA CYS A 461 24.09 1.62 -15.01
C CYS A 461 23.13 0.49 -15.46
N ALA A 462 22.45 -0.17 -14.52
CA ALA A 462 21.50 -1.23 -14.82
C ALA A 462 20.25 -0.71 -15.56
N ASN A 463 19.69 0.42 -15.09
CA ASN A 463 18.53 1.06 -15.72
C ASN A 463 18.85 1.53 -17.14
N ALA A 464 20.01 2.17 -17.36
CA ALA A 464 20.42 2.63 -18.69
C ALA A 464 20.56 1.48 -19.70
N VAL A 465 21.12 0.33 -19.28
CA VAL A 465 21.19 -0.88 -20.12
C VAL A 465 19.80 -1.42 -20.44
N ALA A 466 18.87 -1.42 -19.47
CA ALA A 466 17.48 -1.85 -19.69
C ALA A 466 16.73 -0.94 -20.68
N SER A 467 16.77 0.38 -20.48
CA SER A 467 16.17 1.35 -21.42
C SER A 467 16.76 1.22 -22.82
N LEU A 468 18.08 1.16 -22.96
CA LEU A 468 18.74 1.01 -24.27
C LEU A 468 18.38 -0.31 -24.95
N ASN A 469 18.23 -1.41 -24.20
CA ASN A 469 17.74 -2.67 -24.75
C ASN A 469 16.32 -2.53 -25.29
N ASN A 470 15.42 -1.88 -24.54
CA ASN A 470 14.03 -1.69 -24.95
C ASN A 470 13.90 -0.76 -26.16
N ILE A 471 14.63 0.36 -26.17
CA ILE A 471 14.73 1.29 -27.32
C ILE A 471 15.27 0.56 -28.56
N LYS A 472 16.35 -0.23 -28.41
CA LYS A 472 16.89 -1.08 -29.47
C LYS A 472 15.83 -2.05 -30.01
N VAL A 473 15.19 -2.84 -29.16
CA VAL A 473 14.20 -3.87 -29.59
C VAL A 473 13.01 -3.24 -30.33
N ILE A 474 12.53 -2.06 -29.90
CA ILE A 474 11.43 -1.37 -30.58
C ILE A 474 11.89 -0.77 -31.93
N THR A 475 13.05 -0.12 -31.98
CA THR A 475 13.58 0.46 -33.23
C THR A 475 13.99 -0.62 -34.26
N GLU A 476 14.57 -1.73 -33.83
CA GLU A 476 14.82 -2.92 -34.66
C GLU A 476 13.52 -3.52 -35.22
N ALA A 477 12.43 -3.53 -34.44
CA ALA A 477 11.12 -3.95 -34.94
C ALA A 477 10.58 -2.99 -36.01
N PHE A 478 10.64 -1.67 -35.77
CA PHE A 478 10.20 -0.67 -36.74
C PHE A 478 11.02 -0.70 -38.04
N ALA A 479 12.34 -0.87 -37.97
CA ALA A 479 13.21 -1.05 -39.13
C ALA A 479 12.90 -2.36 -39.90
N ALA A 480 12.45 -3.39 -39.20
CA ALA A 480 11.91 -4.62 -39.78
C ALA A 480 10.42 -4.51 -40.20
N LYS A 481 9.89 -3.29 -40.33
CA LYS A 481 8.51 -2.96 -40.74
C LYS A 481 7.41 -3.65 -39.92
N ARG A 482 7.65 -3.89 -38.62
CA ARG A 482 6.73 -4.60 -37.73
C ARG A 482 6.66 -3.98 -36.33
N LEU A 483 5.68 -4.40 -35.54
CA LEU A 483 5.64 -4.12 -34.11
C LEU A 483 6.43 -5.19 -33.33
N PRO A 484 6.90 -4.89 -32.09
CA PRO A 484 7.52 -5.88 -31.22
C PRO A 484 6.58 -7.07 -30.98
N LEU A 485 7.08 -8.27 -31.32
CA LEU A 485 6.33 -9.54 -31.24
C LEU A 485 6.31 -10.16 -29.83
N GLY A 486 7.22 -9.74 -28.95
CA GLY A 486 7.27 -10.17 -27.55
C GLY A 486 6.73 -9.11 -26.59
N GLU A 487 6.46 -9.52 -25.36
CA GLU A 487 6.25 -8.58 -24.25
C GLU A 487 7.58 -7.95 -23.83
N VAL A 488 7.78 -6.69 -24.21
CA VAL A 488 8.82 -5.84 -23.64
C VAL A 488 8.23 -5.15 -22.41
N LYS A 489 8.99 -5.07 -21.32
CA LYS A 489 8.58 -4.41 -20.05
C LYS A 489 9.47 -3.20 -19.79
N GLU A 490 8.88 -2.11 -19.33
CA GLU A 490 9.60 -0.86 -19.08
C GLU A 490 10.70 -1.04 -18.02
N SER A 491 11.84 -0.38 -18.23
CA SER A 491 12.97 -0.39 -17.30
C SER A 491 12.60 -0.01 -15.86
N TRP A 492 11.61 0.87 -15.66
CA TRP A 492 11.14 1.32 -14.34
C TRP A 492 10.00 0.49 -13.74
N ALA A 493 9.45 -0.50 -14.45
CA ALA A 493 8.31 -1.29 -13.98
C ALA A 493 8.71 -2.46 -13.04
N GLY A 494 9.98 -2.90 -13.08
CA GLY A 494 10.44 -4.16 -12.49
C GLY A 494 11.14 -4.07 -11.12
N GLY A 495 11.04 -2.94 -10.40
CA GLY A 495 11.90 -2.66 -9.25
C GLY A 495 13.33 -2.27 -9.68
N PRO A 496 14.34 -2.33 -8.79
CA PRO A 496 15.71 -2.00 -9.16
C PRO A 496 16.28 -3.07 -10.10
N ASN A 497 16.65 -2.68 -11.32
CA ASN A 497 17.37 -3.56 -12.24
C ASN A 497 18.71 -3.98 -11.61
N SER A 498 19.03 -5.27 -11.69
CA SER A 498 20.26 -5.82 -11.10
C SER A 498 21.27 -6.16 -12.17
N ILE A 499 22.52 -5.75 -11.95
CA ILE A 499 23.65 -6.18 -12.78
C ILE A 499 24.00 -7.62 -12.37
N PRO A 500 24.05 -8.59 -13.30
CA PRO A 500 24.46 -9.94 -12.98
C PRO A 500 25.87 -9.94 -12.36
N VAL A 501 26.00 -10.49 -11.15
CA VAL A 501 27.29 -10.56 -10.45
C VAL A 501 28.30 -11.26 -11.34
N ALA A 502 29.34 -10.54 -11.74
CA ALA A 502 30.40 -11.07 -12.58
C ALA A 502 31.10 -12.22 -11.83
N LYS A 503 30.76 -13.46 -12.19
CA LYS A 503 31.47 -14.65 -11.72
C LYS A 503 32.91 -14.55 -12.21
N ARG A 504 33.80 -14.14 -11.31
CA ARG A 504 35.24 -14.11 -11.56
C ARG A 504 35.71 -15.56 -11.62
N ASP A 505 35.97 -16.06 -12.82
CA ASP A 505 36.55 -17.39 -12.99
C ASP A 505 37.85 -17.47 -12.17
N ARG A 506 37.97 -18.57 -11.42
CA ARG A 506 38.94 -18.71 -10.34
C ARG A 506 40.32 -19.01 -10.92
N GLU A 507 41.12 -17.96 -11.07
CA GLU A 507 42.57 -18.01 -11.25
C GLU A 507 43.04 -19.04 -12.28
N ALA A 508 42.73 -18.78 -13.56
CA ALA A 508 43.46 -19.41 -14.65
C ALA A 508 44.98 -19.16 -14.46
N PRO A 509 45.84 -20.19 -14.43
CA PRO A 509 47.26 -20.02 -14.12
C PRO A 509 47.97 -19.09 -15.10
N ARG A 510 48.85 -18.23 -14.59
CA ARG A 510 49.81 -17.50 -15.43
C ARG A 510 50.83 -18.48 -16.01
N GLY A 511 50.66 -18.87 -17.28
CA GLY A 511 51.59 -19.76 -17.97
C GLY A 511 51.42 -19.73 -19.48
N ALA A 512 52.55 -19.82 -20.20
CA ALA A 512 52.70 -19.83 -21.66
C ALA A 512 52.19 -18.59 -22.44
N MET A 513 53.11 -17.89 -23.12
CA MET A 513 52.78 -17.08 -24.29
C MET A 513 52.40 -17.98 -25.47
N PRO A 514 51.63 -17.51 -26.46
CA PRO A 514 51.46 -18.24 -27.71
C PRO A 514 52.81 -18.38 -28.45
N PRO A 515 53.10 -19.54 -29.09
CA PRO A 515 54.27 -19.67 -29.95
C PRO A 515 54.12 -18.83 -31.23
N PRO A 516 55.23 -18.42 -31.87
CA PRO A 516 55.18 -17.63 -33.10
C PRO A 516 54.56 -18.42 -34.28
N PRO A 517 53.96 -17.73 -35.26
CA PRO A 517 53.26 -18.38 -36.36
C PRO A 517 54.23 -19.01 -37.36
N GLY A 518 54.09 -20.31 -37.61
CA GLY A 518 54.77 -20.99 -38.72
C GLY A 518 55.49 -22.28 -38.35
N LEU A 519 54.75 -23.35 -38.05
CA LEU A 519 55.18 -24.75 -38.19
C LEU A 519 53.94 -25.66 -38.13
N GLN A 520 53.67 -26.42 -39.20
CA GLN A 520 52.64 -27.46 -39.21
C GLN A 520 53.18 -28.77 -38.64
N PRO A 521 52.30 -29.57 -38.03
CA PRO A 521 52.26 -31.01 -38.32
C PRO A 521 50.92 -31.43 -38.94
N THR A 522 50.97 -32.46 -39.80
CA THR A 522 49.83 -33.10 -40.47
C THR A 522 49.40 -34.40 -39.76
N ALA A 523 48.50 -35.18 -40.39
CA ALA A 523 47.78 -36.37 -39.87
C ALA A 523 46.56 -36.02 -38.98
N GLU A 524 45.32 -36.30 -39.38
CA GLU A 524 44.64 -37.60 -39.55
C GLU A 524 44.36 -38.32 -38.21
N GLY A 525 43.15 -38.80 -37.93
CA GLY A 525 41.91 -38.82 -38.75
C GLY A 525 40.73 -39.45 -38.00
N ALA A 526 39.96 -40.30 -38.70
CA ALA A 526 38.77 -41.04 -38.22
C ALA A 526 37.50 -40.21 -37.91
N ALA A 527 36.46 -40.42 -38.71
CA ALA A 527 35.14 -39.79 -38.57
C ALA A 527 34.10 -40.73 -37.91
N LYS A 528 32.97 -40.17 -37.46
CA LYS A 528 31.66 -40.82 -37.60
C LYS A 528 30.49 -39.81 -37.54
N ARG A 529 29.51 -40.02 -38.43
CA ARG A 529 28.18 -39.38 -38.41
C ARG A 529 27.24 -40.19 -37.51
N SER A 530 26.23 -39.57 -36.93
CA SER A 530 24.90 -40.18 -36.80
C SER A 530 23.80 -39.13 -36.57
N ASN A 531 22.59 -39.41 -37.06
CA ASN A 531 21.35 -38.70 -36.77
C ASN A 531 20.38 -39.65 -36.04
N SER A 532 19.78 -39.20 -34.95
CA SER A 532 18.44 -39.59 -34.47
C SER A 532 18.01 -38.58 -33.39
N GLN A 533 16.81 -38.00 -33.37
CA GLN A 533 15.42 -38.50 -33.46
C GLN A 533 14.88 -39.17 -32.19
N HIS A 534 13.67 -38.72 -31.83
CA HIS A 534 12.70 -39.23 -30.86
C HIS A 534 13.08 -39.34 -29.36
N ALA A 535 12.49 -38.44 -28.58
CA ALA A 535 12.13 -38.72 -27.19
C ALA A 535 10.88 -39.63 -27.13
N PRO A 536 10.75 -40.52 -26.14
CA PRO A 536 9.53 -41.26 -25.84
C PRO A 536 8.75 -40.68 -24.65
N ASP A 537 7.43 -40.51 -24.82
CA ASP A 537 6.49 -40.18 -23.74
C ASP A 537 6.13 -41.45 -22.92
N ARG A 538 6.16 -41.38 -21.58
CA ARG A 538 5.61 -42.42 -20.68
C ARG A 538 5.01 -41.85 -19.40
N LYS A 539 3.86 -42.42 -19.02
CA LYS A 539 2.98 -41.96 -17.93
C LYS A 539 3.18 -42.72 -16.62
N ARG A 540 3.24 -41.99 -15.49
CA ARG A 540 2.75 -42.37 -14.14
C ARG A 540 3.49 -43.58 -13.45
N PRO A 541 3.33 -43.82 -12.13
CA PRO A 541 2.25 -43.40 -11.21
C PRO A 541 2.66 -42.60 -9.94
N ARG A 542 1.65 -42.30 -9.11
CA ARG A 542 1.79 -41.83 -7.71
C ARG A 542 2.50 -42.88 -6.84
N ASN A 543 3.12 -42.41 -5.75
CA ASN A 543 2.86 -43.00 -4.44
C ASN A 543 2.96 -41.91 -3.35
N ASP A 544 2.19 -42.05 -2.27
CA ASP A 544 2.17 -41.12 -1.13
C ASP A 544 3.03 -41.65 0.03
N GLN A 545 3.70 -40.77 0.80
CA GLN A 545 3.96 -41.02 2.23
C GLN A 545 4.40 -39.76 3.00
N ASN A 546 3.86 -39.63 4.22
CA ASN A 546 4.24 -38.61 5.21
C ASN A 546 5.50 -39.03 5.99
N SER A 547 6.25 -38.06 6.51
CA SER A 547 6.78 -38.13 7.89
C SER A 547 7.31 -36.78 8.38
N HIS A 548 7.26 -36.56 9.70
CA HIS A 548 7.75 -35.36 10.37
C HIS A 548 9.22 -35.51 10.80
N GLN A 549 9.94 -34.38 10.88
CA GLN A 549 10.67 -33.86 12.07
C GLN A 549 11.49 -32.62 11.64
N SER A 550 11.40 -31.45 12.29
CA SER A 550 11.75 -31.12 13.68
C SER A 550 13.26 -31.12 13.95
N ALA A 551 13.91 -29.96 13.77
CA ALA A 551 15.32 -29.73 14.12
C ALA A 551 15.60 -28.28 14.58
N ARG A 552 15.01 -27.85 15.70
CA ARG A 552 15.43 -26.62 16.40
C ARG A 552 16.73 -26.89 17.19
N ARG A 553 17.87 -26.36 16.75
CA ARG A 553 19.05 -25.99 17.58
C ARG A 553 19.98 -25.14 16.69
N SER A 554 20.15 -23.84 16.94
CA SER A 554 20.89 -23.24 18.08
C SER A 554 22.38 -23.57 18.08
N ARG A 555 23.20 -22.57 17.74
CA ARG A 555 24.54 -22.40 18.31
C ARG A 555 24.89 -20.93 18.43
N ARG A 556 25.15 -20.48 19.67
CA ARG A 556 25.75 -19.18 20.00
C ARG A 556 27.18 -19.11 19.44
N GLY A 557 27.55 -17.92 18.96
CA GLY A 557 28.71 -17.16 19.44
C GLY A 557 30.13 -17.72 19.26
N GLY A 558 31.02 -16.87 18.76
CA GLY A 558 32.47 -17.06 18.78
C GLY A 558 33.18 -15.82 18.25
N ARG A 559 33.96 -15.13 19.09
CA ARG A 559 34.81 -14.01 18.66
C ARG A 559 35.96 -14.53 17.78
N ARG A 560 36.25 -13.83 16.70
CA ARG A 560 37.54 -13.16 16.50
C ARG A 560 37.33 -11.88 15.69
#